data_AF-A0A376YI50-F1
#
_entry.id   AF-A0A376YI50-F1
#
_cell.length_a   1.000
_cell.length_b   1.000
_cell.length_c   1.000
_cell.angle_alpha   90.00
_cell.angle_beta   90.00
_cell.angle_gamma   90.00
#
_symmetry.space_group_name_H-M   'P 1'
#
loop_
_entity.id
_entity.type
_entity.pdbx_description
1 polymer ?
#
loop_
_entity_poly.entity_id
_entity_poly.type
_entity_poly.pdbx_seq_one_letter_code
_entity_poly.pdbx_strand_id
1 'polypeptide(L)'
;MMLERVTEYLTAIEDFTRLDLVRRCFYLKVCEKLSRERACVGWRRAVLSQLVSEWGWDEARLAMLDNRANWKIDQVREAHNELLDAMMQSYRNLIRFARRNNLSVSASPQDIGVLTRKLYAAFEALPGKVTLVNPQISPDLSEPNLTFIYVPPGRANVQVGICITARQILSRSSAISRWNITVT
;
A
#
# COMPACT_ATOMS: atom_id res chain seq x y z
N MET A 1 -16.86 0.85 19.12
CA MET A 1 -15.48 1.37 18.94
C MET A 1 -15.30 2.13 17.61
N MET A 2 -14.12 2.71 17.34
CA MET A 2 -13.81 3.41 16.07
C MET A 2 -14.03 2.53 14.83
N LEU A 3 -13.69 1.24 14.90
CA LEU A 3 -13.88 0.30 13.78
C LEU A 3 -15.36 0.08 13.43
N GLU A 4 -16.23 -0.04 14.44
CA GLU A 4 -17.70 -0.15 14.23
C GLU A 4 -18.24 1.09 13.54
N ARG A 5 -17.88 2.30 14.00
CA ARG A 5 -18.31 3.56 13.37
C ARG A 5 -17.89 3.65 11.90
N VAL A 6 -16.66 3.23 11.60
CA VAL A 6 -16.17 3.19 10.21
C VAL A 6 -16.91 2.12 9.41
N THR A 7 -17.22 0.97 10.01
CA THR A 7 -17.98 -0.11 9.38
C THR A 7 -19.40 0.33 9.04
N GLU A 8 -20.12 0.91 10.01
CA GLU A 8 -21.46 1.47 9.82
C GLU A 8 -21.47 2.51 8.71
N TYR A 9 -20.55 3.47 8.74
CA TYR A 9 -20.45 4.51 7.72
C TYR A 9 -20.19 3.94 6.32
N LEU A 10 -19.20 3.06 6.18
CA LEU A 10 -18.84 2.48 4.87
C LEU A 10 -19.93 1.57 4.33
N THR A 11 -20.65 0.87 5.22
CA THR A 11 -21.81 0.04 4.85
C THR A 11 -22.97 0.93 4.39
N ALA A 12 -23.24 2.04 5.09
CA ALA A 12 -24.31 2.97 4.74
C ALA A 12 -24.11 3.68 3.38
N ILE A 13 -22.86 3.82 2.95
CA ILE A 13 -22.52 4.37 1.61
C ILE A 13 -22.19 3.28 0.59
N GLU A 14 -22.38 2.00 0.94
CA GLU A 14 -22.12 0.82 0.11
C GLU A 14 -20.68 0.71 -0.43
N ASP A 15 -19.71 1.28 0.28
CA ASP A 15 -18.29 1.26 -0.09
C ASP A 15 -17.58 0.04 0.52
N PHE A 16 -17.92 -1.14 0.00
CA PHE A 16 -17.41 -2.42 0.48
C PHE A 16 -15.91 -2.61 0.20
N THR A 17 -15.38 -2.01 -0.86
CA THR A 17 -13.94 -2.07 -1.17
C THR A 17 -13.11 -1.39 -0.11
N ARG A 18 -13.47 -0.15 0.30
CA ARG A 18 -12.78 0.54 1.38
C ARG A 18 -13.01 -0.12 2.72
N LEU A 19 -14.17 -0.74 2.92
CA LEU A 19 -14.47 -1.50 4.14
C LEU A 19 -13.54 -2.69 4.29
N ASP A 20 -13.35 -3.47 3.23
CA ASP A 20 -12.42 -4.60 3.22
C ASP A 20 -10.97 -4.15 3.48
N LEU A 21 -10.54 -3.06 2.84
CA LEU A 21 -9.22 -2.47 3.09
C LEU A 21 -9.02 -2.08 4.56
N VAL A 22 -9.98 -1.39 5.17
CA VAL A 22 -9.90 -0.98 6.59
C VAL A 22 -9.80 -2.22 7.50
N ARG A 23 -10.58 -3.27 7.22
CA ARG A 23 -10.52 -4.53 7.96
C ARG A 23 -9.15 -5.20 7.82
N ARG A 24 -8.58 -5.26 6.61
CA ARG A 24 -7.21 -5.77 6.36
C ARG A 24 -6.14 -4.96 7.09
N CYS A 25 -6.21 -3.63 7.01
CA CYS A 25 -5.30 -2.75 7.74
C CYS A 25 -5.41 -2.95 9.25
N PHE A 26 -6.63 -3.10 9.78
CA PHE A 26 -6.85 -3.37 11.20
C PHE A 26 -6.22 -4.71 11.61
N TYR A 27 -6.51 -5.78 10.86
CA TYR A 27 -5.93 -7.10 11.09
C TYR A 27 -4.40 -7.07 11.12
N LEU A 28 -3.77 -6.48 10.09
CA LEU A 28 -2.32 -6.36 10.00
C LEU A 28 -1.72 -5.49 11.12
N LYS A 29 -2.46 -4.48 11.60
CA LYS A 29 -2.02 -3.61 12.71
C LYS A 29 -2.07 -4.32 14.06
N VAL A 30 -3.00 -5.25 14.26
CA VAL A 30 -3.10 -6.06 15.50
C VAL A 30 -1.91 -7.02 15.64
N CYS A 31 -1.23 -7.38 14.54
CA CYS A 31 -0.03 -8.23 14.52
C CYS A 31 -0.22 -9.65 15.11
N GLU A 32 -1.46 -10.10 15.28
CA GLU A 32 -1.79 -11.47 15.71
C GLU A 32 -2.04 -12.35 14.48
N LYS A 33 -1.26 -13.43 14.33
CA LYS A 33 -1.38 -14.35 13.18
C LYS A 33 -2.39 -15.45 13.48
N LEU A 34 -3.60 -15.34 12.94
CA LEU A 34 -4.66 -16.34 13.14
C LEU A 34 -4.39 -17.66 12.39
N SER A 35 -3.69 -17.64 11.25
CA SER A 35 -3.34 -18.83 10.47
C SER A 35 -2.35 -19.78 11.16
N ARG A 36 -1.64 -19.31 12.20
CA ARG A 36 -0.68 -20.13 12.94
C ARG A 36 -1.29 -20.60 14.25
N GLU A 37 -1.16 -21.89 14.54
CA GLU A 37 -1.44 -22.42 15.88
C GLU A 37 -0.31 -22.04 16.85
N ARG A 38 -0.65 -21.32 17.93
CA ARG A 38 0.22 -21.16 19.11
C ARG A 38 -0.57 -21.02 20.41
N ALA A 39 0.10 -21.48 21.48
CA ALA A 39 -0.39 -21.98 22.76
C ALA A 39 -1.02 -21.00 23.78
N CYS A 40 -1.34 -19.76 23.42
CA CYS A 40 -1.88 -18.80 24.39
C CYS A 40 -3.22 -18.21 23.94
N VAL A 41 -4.26 -18.53 24.71
CA VAL A 41 -5.63 -18.05 24.56
C VAL A 41 -5.71 -16.61 25.08
N GLY A 42 -5.10 -15.68 24.35
CA GLY A 42 -5.24 -14.26 24.65
C GLY A 42 -6.64 -13.78 24.26
N TRP A 43 -7.31 -13.02 25.13
CA TRP A 43 -8.61 -12.38 24.82
C TRP A 43 -8.60 -11.62 23.49
N ARG A 44 -7.43 -11.07 23.09
CA ARG A 44 -7.22 -10.40 21.80
C ARG A 44 -7.45 -11.33 20.61
N ARG A 45 -6.98 -12.58 20.69
CA ARG A 45 -7.19 -13.59 19.64
C ARG A 45 -8.66 -13.96 19.55
N ALA A 46 -9.34 -14.14 20.68
CA ALA A 46 -10.76 -14.45 20.71
C ALA A 46 -11.60 -13.34 20.04
N VAL A 47 -11.34 -12.08 20.38
CA VAL A 47 -12.02 -10.93 19.75
C VAL A 47 -11.70 -10.84 18.25
N LEU A 48 -10.43 -11.02 17.86
CA LEU A 48 -10.04 -10.97 16.44
C LEU A 48 -10.66 -12.12 15.64
N SER A 49 -10.72 -13.32 16.21
CA SER A 49 -11.38 -14.49 15.60
C SER A 49 -12.87 -14.25 15.40
N GLN A 50 -13.56 -13.65 16.39
CA GLN A 50 -14.96 -13.27 16.24
C GLN A 50 -15.14 -12.27 15.09
N LEU A 51 -14.34 -11.19 15.07
CA LEU A 51 -14.40 -10.18 14.02
C LEU A 51 -14.15 -10.75 12.62
N VAL A 52 -13.13 -11.62 12.47
CA VAL A 52 -12.82 -12.26 11.19
C VAL A 52 -13.96 -13.18 10.73
N SER A 53 -14.60 -13.89 11.67
CA SER A 53 -15.80 -14.70 11.39
C SER A 53 -16.96 -13.83 10.93
N GLU A 54 -17.18 -12.67 11.56
CA GLU A 54 -18.22 -11.71 11.16
C GLU A 54 -17.95 -11.09 9.78
N TRP A 55 -16.68 -10.97 9.37
CA TRP A 55 -16.32 -10.46 8.04
C TRP A 55 -16.45 -11.49 6.94
N GLY A 56 -16.60 -12.78 7.27
CA GLY A 56 -16.71 -13.87 6.29
C GLY A 56 -15.43 -14.11 5.50
N TRP A 57 -14.27 -13.86 6.10
CA TRP A 57 -12.99 -14.14 5.44
C TRP A 57 -12.66 -15.62 5.44
N ASP A 58 -12.10 -16.07 4.33
CA ASP A 58 -11.62 -17.43 4.12
C ASP A 58 -10.19 -17.63 4.65
N GLU A 59 -9.83 -18.89 4.89
CA GLU A 59 -8.50 -19.26 5.39
C GLU A 59 -7.38 -18.87 4.41
N ALA A 60 -7.62 -18.91 3.10
CA ALA A 60 -6.62 -18.54 2.10
C ALA A 60 -6.24 -17.06 2.21
N ARG A 61 -7.23 -16.18 2.41
CA ARG A 61 -6.99 -14.75 2.67
C ARG A 61 -6.23 -14.52 3.97
N LEU A 62 -6.60 -15.21 5.04
CA LEU A 62 -5.88 -15.13 6.32
C LEU A 62 -4.42 -15.57 6.18
N ALA A 63 -4.19 -16.69 5.47
CA ALA A 63 -2.84 -17.17 5.19
C ALA A 63 -2.04 -16.15 4.38
N MET A 64 -2.65 -15.53 3.36
CA MET A 64 -2.00 -14.48 2.55
C MET A 64 -1.61 -13.26 3.40
N LEU A 65 -2.50 -12.77 4.28
CA LEU A 65 -2.23 -11.64 5.17
C LEU A 65 -1.16 -11.97 6.23
N ASP A 66 -1.20 -13.17 6.82
CA ASP A 66 -0.22 -13.60 7.82
C ASP A 66 1.17 -13.87 7.21
N ASN A 67 1.19 -14.12 5.91
CA ASN A 67 2.38 -14.24 5.07
C ASN A 67 2.93 -12.88 4.61
N ARG A 68 2.47 -11.75 5.17
CA ARG A 68 2.99 -10.38 4.92
C ARG A 68 4.52 -10.29 4.91
N ALA A 69 5.19 -11.04 5.76
CA ALA A 69 6.65 -11.04 5.84
C ALA A 69 7.34 -11.53 4.57
N ASN A 70 6.65 -12.34 3.78
CA ASN A 70 7.13 -12.91 2.53
C ASN A 70 6.50 -12.23 1.31
N TRP A 71 5.81 -11.10 1.50
CA TRP A 71 5.19 -10.39 0.38
C TRP A 71 6.24 -9.86 -0.56
N LYS A 72 6.09 -10.21 -1.84
CA LYS A 72 6.94 -9.74 -2.93
C LYS A 72 6.38 -8.49 -3.57
N ILE A 73 7.18 -7.90 -4.45
CA ILE A 73 6.94 -6.57 -5.02
C ILE A 73 5.57 -6.43 -5.70
N ASP A 74 5.03 -7.47 -6.33
CA ASP A 74 3.69 -7.42 -6.93
C ASP A 74 2.59 -7.20 -5.87
N GLN A 75 2.63 -7.97 -4.79
CA GLN A 75 1.69 -7.86 -3.68
C GLN A 75 1.84 -6.53 -2.95
N VAL A 76 3.09 -6.08 -2.76
CA VAL A 76 3.36 -4.78 -2.14
C VAL A 76 2.85 -3.64 -3.01
N ARG A 77 3.00 -3.72 -4.34
CA ARG A 77 2.49 -2.71 -5.27
C ARG A 77 0.97 -2.65 -5.27
N GLU A 78 0.30 -3.79 -5.29
CA GLU A 78 -1.15 -3.86 -5.20
C GLU A 78 -1.66 -3.23 -3.90
N ALA A 79 -1.11 -3.64 -2.75
CA ALA A 79 -1.47 -3.07 -1.46
C ALA A 79 -1.12 -1.57 -1.37
N HIS A 80 -0.01 -1.14 -1.96
CA HIS A 80 0.39 0.27 -2.01
C HIS A 80 -0.62 1.12 -2.79
N ASN A 81 -1.00 0.67 -3.99
CA ASN A 81 -1.94 1.38 -4.84
C ASN A 81 -3.31 1.48 -4.19
N GLU A 82 -3.78 0.39 -3.58
CA GLU A 82 -5.07 0.37 -2.91
C GLU A 82 -5.10 1.33 -1.70
N LEU A 83 -4.02 1.36 -0.92
CA LEU A 83 -3.88 2.30 0.19
C LEU A 83 -3.86 3.75 -0.31
N LEU A 84 -3.11 4.01 -1.37
CA LEU A 84 -3.02 5.34 -2.00
C LEU A 84 -4.39 5.82 -2.47
N ASP A 85 -5.15 4.97 -3.16
CA ASP A 85 -6.49 5.29 -3.64
C ASP A 85 -7.44 5.61 -2.49
N ALA A 86 -7.41 4.81 -1.42
CA ALA A 86 -8.23 5.06 -0.22
C ALA A 86 -7.84 6.36 0.51
N MET A 87 -6.54 6.68 0.60
CA MET A 87 -6.06 7.93 1.18
C MET A 87 -6.49 9.14 0.33
N MET A 88 -6.35 9.05 -0.99
CA MET A 88 -6.77 10.10 -1.92
C MET A 88 -8.29 10.32 -1.89
N GLN A 89 -9.07 9.25 -1.81
CA GLN A 89 -10.51 9.33 -1.66
C GLN A 89 -10.91 9.98 -0.33
N SER A 90 -10.26 9.61 0.76
CA SER A 90 -10.48 10.20 2.08
C SER A 90 -10.19 11.71 2.08
N TYR A 91 -9.09 12.12 1.43
CA TYR A 91 -8.75 13.53 1.23
C TYR A 91 -9.82 14.28 0.41
N ARG A 92 -10.29 13.72 -0.71
CA ARG A 92 -11.38 14.31 -1.51
C ARG A 92 -12.65 14.49 -0.68
N ASN A 93 -13.00 13.49 0.13
CA ASN A 93 -14.17 13.55 1.01
C ASN A 93 -14.01 14.65 2.07
N LEU A 94 -12.82 14.78 2.66
CA LEU A 94 -12.51 15.84 3.62
C LEU A 94 -12.68 17.25 3.01
N ILE A 95 -12.16 17.48 1.79
CA ILE A 95 -12.35 18.77 1.10
C ILE A 95 -13.83 19.04 0.84
N ARG A 96 -14.57 18.05 0.33
CA ARG A 96 -16.01 18.22 0.04
C ARG A 96 -16.78 18.54 1.32
N PHE A 97 -16.48 17.84 2.41
CA PHE A 97 -17.09 18.08 3.71
C PHE A 97 -16.77 19.50 4.23
N ALA A 98 -15.52 19.93 4.15
CA ALA A 98 -15.10 21.27 4.58
C ALA A 98 -15.83 22.37 3.79
N ARG A 99 -15.95 22.21 2.47
CA ARG A 99 -16.68 23.14 1.60
C ARG A 99 -18.18 23.18 1.89
N ARG A 100 -18.83 22.02 2.06
CA ARG A 100 -20.28 21.93 2.31
C ARG A 100 -20.69 22.55 3.65
N ASN A 101 -19.84 22.47 4.66
CA ASN A 101 -20.13 22.96 6.00
C ASN A 101 -19.53 24.35 6.28
N ASN A 102 -19.04 25.05 5.25
CA ASN A 102 -18.38 26.36 5.38
C ASN A 102 -17.32 26.40 6.51
N LEU A 103 -16.59 25.29 6.70
CA LEU A 103 -15.61 25.10 7.79
C LEU A 103 -14.30 25.89 7.59
N SER A 104 -14.42 27.12 7.07
CA SER A 104 -13.34 28.08 6.85
C SER A 104 -12.56 28.46 8.11
N VAL A 105 -13.01 28.04 9.30
CA VAL A 105 -12.53 28.57 10.59
C VAL A 105 -11.80 27.55 11.48
N SER A 106 -11.81 26.23 11.18
CA SER A 106 -11.20 25.24 12.11
C SER A 106 -10.09 24.35 11.52
N ALA A 107 -10.02 24.21 10.20
CA ALA A 107 -8.83 23.70 9.51
C ALA A 107 -8.38 24.80 8.56
N SER A 108 -7.23 25.42 8.82
CA SER A 108 -6.75 26.49 7.95
C SER A 108 -6.62 25.94 6.52
N PRO A 109 -7.00 26.70 5.47
CA PRO A 109 -6.68 26.35 4.08
C PRO A 109 -5.20 25.93 3.90
N GLN A 110 -4.32 26.43 4.78
CA GLN A 110 -2.91 26.06 4.85
C GLN A 110 -2.70 24.61 5.30
N ASP A 111 -3.41 24.13 6.33
CA ASP A 111 -3.27 22.76 6.86
C ASP A 111 -3.73 21.72 5.86
N ILE A 112 -4.86 21.99 5.20
CA ILE A 112 -5.36 21.17 4.08
C ILE A 112 -4.29 21.16 3.00
N GLY A 113 -3.75 22.32 2.61
CA GLY A 113 -2.69 22.41 1.60
C GLY A 113 -1.39 21.68 1.99
N VAL A 114 -1.01 21.68 3.26
CA VAL A 114 0.15 20.91 3.76
C VAL A 114 -0.12 19.41 3.64
N LEU A 115 -1.29 18.95 4.06
CA LEU A 115 -1.69 17.55 3.94
C LEU A 115 -1.68 17.10 2.48
N THR A 116 -2.26 17.91 1.57
CA THR A 116 -2.23 17.67 0.13
C THR A 116 -0.81 17.52 -0.37
N ARG A 117 0.06 18.50 -0.10
CA ARG A 117 1.45 18.46 -0.57
C ARG A 117 2.20 17.24 -0.03
N LYS A 118 1.95 16.83 1.21
CA LYS A 118 2.55 15.60 1.78
C LYS A 118 2.09 14.34 1.04
N LEU A 119 0.79 14.22 0.74
CA LEU A 119 0.25 13.09 -0.03
C LEU A 119 0.84 13.05 -1.44
N TYR A 120 0.78 14.15 -2.19
CA TYR A 120 1.32 14.20 -3.55
C TYR A 120 2.85 14.00 -3.58
N ALA A 121 3.59 14.61 -2.64
CA ALA A 121 5.04 14.40 -2.55
C ALA A 121 5.41 12.95 -2.23
N ALA A 122 4.61 12.23 -1.43
CA ALA A 122 4.87 10.83 -1.13
C ALA A 122 4.46 9.88 -2.26
N PHE A 123 3.35 10.18 -2.95
CA PHE A 123 2.62 9.18 -3.74
C PHE A 123 2.44 9.52 -5.24
N GLU A 124 2.62 10.77 -5.65
CA GLU A 124 2.48 11.15 -7.07
C GLU A 124 3.68 10.65 -7.89
N ALA A 125 3.41 9.98 -9.00
CA ALA A 125 4.43 9.59 -9.97
C ALA A 125 4.71 10.77 -10.91
N LEU A 126 5.90 11.34 -10.82
CA LEU A 126 6.36 12.43 -11.69
C LEU A 126 7.51 11.94 -12.58
N PRO A 127 7.65 12.46 -13.82
CA PRO A 127 8.80 12.15 -14.67
C PRO A 127 10.12 12.43 -13.95
N GLY A 128 10.99 11.43 -13.85
CA GLY A 128 12.28 11.54 -13.16
C GLY A 128 12.23 11.35 -11.64
N LYS A 129 11.05 11.25 -11.03
CA LYS A 129 10.91 10.89 -9.61
C LYS A 129 11.00 9.37 -9.45
N VAL A 130 11.88 8.93 -8.57
CA VAL A 130 11.94 7.52 -8.14
C VAL A 130 10.86 7.31 -7.07
N THR A 131 9.81 6.58 -7.42
CA THR A 131 8.70 6.30 -6.49
C THR A 131 9.12 5.25 -5.46
N LEU A 132 8.90 5.54 -4.18
CA LEU A 132 9.10 4.57 -3.10
C LEU A 132 7.90 3.64 -3.01
N VAL A 133 8.04 2.41 -3.52
CA VAL A 133 6.95 1.42 -3.55
C VAL A 133 6.71 0.77 -2.18
N ASN A 134 7.74 0.66 -1.32
CA ASN A 134 7.64 0.00 -0.02
C ASN A 134 7.91 0.94 1.16
N PRO A 135 6.90 1.70 1.61
CA PRO A 135 7.01 2.57 2.78
C PRO A 135 6.84 1.80 4.10
N GLN A 136 7.34 0.56 4.22
CA GLN A 136 7.14 -0.40 5.34
C GLN A 136 5.92 -1.34 5.22
N ILE A 137 5.48 -1.66 3.99
CA ILE A 137 4.43 -2.66 3.74
C ILE A 137 4.99 -4.07 3.98
N SER A 138 6.09 -4.46 3.32
CA SER A 138 6.78 -5.75 3.57
C SER A 138 8.13 -5.50 4.25
N PRO A 139 8.56 -6.36 5.19
CA PRO A 139 9.88 -6.24 5.81
C PRO A 139 11.03 -6.58 4.85
N ASP A 140 10.79 -7.44 3.85
CA ASP A 140 11.79 -7.83 2.86
C ASP A 140 11.20 -7.85 1.44
N LEU A 141 11.93 -7.24 0.53
CA LEU A 141 11.63 -7.18 -0.91
C LEU A 141 12.77 -7.72 -1.77
N SER A 142 13.76 -8.38 -1.16
CA SER A 142 14.83 -9.01 -1.89
C SER A 142 14.29 -10.04 -2.87
N GLU A 143 14.81 -10.04 -4.10
CA GLU A 143 14.51 -11.03 -5.12
C GLU A 143 15.82 -11.71 -5.54
N PRO A 144 15.81 -13.03 -5.79
CA PRO A 144 17.04 -13.75 -6.17
C PRO A 144 17.55 -13.34 -7.55
N ASN A 145 16.65 -12.90 -8.45
CA ASN A 145 16.96 -12.54 -9.83
C ASN A 145 16.44 -11.13 -10.12
N LEU A 146 17.24 -10.32 -10.81
CA LEU A 146 16.84 -9.00 -11.29
C LEU A 146 16.94 -8.94 -12.82
N THR A 147 15.87 -8.49 -13.46
CA THR A 147 15.83 -8.29 -14.91
C THR A 147 15.96 -6.81 -15.23
N PHE A 148 16.94 -6.47 -16.06
CA PHE A 148 17.14 -5.12 -16.58
C PHE A 148 16.57 -5.05 -18.00
N ILE A 149 15.71 -4.07 -18.24
CA ILE A 149 15.19 -3.80 -19.59
C ILE A 149 15.74 -2.48 -20.08
N TYR A 150 16.43 -2.53 -21.22
CA TYR A 150 16.82 -1.33 -21.94
C TYR A 150 15.63 -0.80 -22.73
N VAL A 151 15.23 0.44 -22.43
CA VAL A 151 14.17 1.13 -23.16
C VAL A 151 14.82 2.23 -24.01
N PRO A 152 14.78 2.13 -25.35
CA PRO A 152 15.33 3.15 -26.22
C PRO A 152 14.71 4.52 -25.97
N PRO A 153 15.46 5.61 -26.20
CA PRO A 153 14.93 6.96 -26.09
C PRO A 153 13.70 7.14 -26.99
N GLY A 154 12.64 7.75 -26.45
CA GLY A 154 11.37 7.96 -27.16
C GLY A 154 10.37 6.80 -27.07
N ARG A 155 10.71 5.67 -26.41
CA ARG A 155 9.77 4.60 -26.08
C ARG A 155 9.50 4.53 -24.58
N ALA A 156 8.31 4.04 -24.23
CA ALA A 156 7.93 3.70 -22.86
C ALA A 156 7.78 2.18 -22.75
N ASN A 157 8.23 1.61 -21.63
CA ASN A 157 7.90 0.23 -21.32
C ASN A 157 6.45 0.18 -20.83
N VAL A 158 5.59 -0.50 -21.59
CA VAL A 158 4.15 -0.65 -21.27
C VAL A 158 3.88 -2.00 -20.57
N GLN A 159 4.88 -2.89 -20.49
CA GLN A 159 4.72 -4.17 -19.80
C GLN A 159 4.78 -3.99 -18.28
N VAL A 160 3.80 -4.61 -17.62
CA VAL A 160 3.53 -4.57 -16.16
C VAL A 160 4.54 -5.41 -15.35
N GLY A 161 5.74 -5.65 -15.87
CA GLY A 161 6.82 -6.36 -15.18
C GLY A 161 7.67 -5.43 -14.31
N ILE A 162 8.26 -5.95 -13.23
CA ILE A 162 9.27 -5.22 -12.46
C ILE A 162 10.57 -5.20 -13.26
N CYS A 163 10.82 -4.07 -13.91
CA CYS A 163 12.00 -3.88 -14.73
C CYS A 163 12.75 -2.66 -14.21
N ILE A 164 13.97 -2.86 -13.74
CA ILE A 164 14.84 -1.72 -13.44
C ILE A 164 15.24 -1.13 -14.80
N THR A 165 14.71 0.04 -15.12
CA THR A 165 15.10 0.77 -16.33
C THR A 165 16.47 1.38 -16.11
N ALA A 166 17.47 0.82 -16.79
CA ALA A 166 18.85 1.30 -16.73
C ALA A 166 19.00 2.61 -17.54
N ARG A 167 18.34 3.69 -17.12
CA ARG A 167 18.42 4.99 -17.81
C ARG A 167 19.75 5.72 -17.56
N GLN A 168 20.53 5.28 -16.56
CA GLN A 168 21.73 6.00 -16.13
C GLN A 168 22.88 5.14 -15.58
N ILE A 169 22.75 3.81 -15.59
CA ILE A 169 23.83 2.92 -15.11
C ILE A 169 25.00 2.87 -16.12
N LEU A 170 24.74 3.16 -17.40
CA LEU A 170 25.73 3.04 -18.48
C LEU A 170 26.62 4.29 -18.69
N SER A 171 26.40 5.41 -17.98
CA SER A 171 27.24 6.62 -18.16
C SER A 171 28.51 6.64 -17.29
N ARG A 172 28.72 5.63 -16.43
CA ARG A 172 29.96 5.45 -15.66
C ARG A 172 30.58 4.08 -15.98
N SER A 173 31.34 4.05 -17.07
CA SER A 173 32.01 2.88 -17.67
C SER A 173 33.12 2.24 -16.82
N SER A 174 33.09 2.35 -15.48
CA SER A 174 34.08 1.73 -14.59
C SER A 174 33.47 0.78 -13.54
N ALA A 175 32.14 0.69 -13.43
CA ALA A 175 31.47 -0.15 -12.43
C ALA A 175 30.93 -1.48 -12.98
N ILE A 176 30.92 -1.67 -14.31
CA ILE A 176 30.30 -2.83 -14.97
C ILE A 176 31.13 -4.11 -14.78
N SER A 177 32.45 -4.00 -14.57
CA SER A 177 33.34 -5.15 -14.36
C SER A 177 33.17 -5.86 -13.01
N ARG A 178 32.30 -5.37 -12.12
CA ARG A 178 32.13 -5.91 -10.77
C ARG A 178 30.81 -6.67 -10.55
N TRP A 179 29.91 -6.66 -11.54
CA TRP A 179 28.64 -7.36 -11.47
C TRP A 179 28.50 -8.23 -12.72
N ASN A 180 28.41 -9.55 -12.54
CA ASN A 180 28.06 -10.50 -13.61
C ASN A 180 26.62 -10.23 -14.06
N ILE A 181 26.44 -9.18 -14.88
CA ILE A 181 25.16 -8.83 -15.48
C ILE A 181 25.10 -9.52 -16.83
N THR A 182 24.34 -10.61 -16.90
CA THR A 182 23.96 -11.23 -18.17
C THR A 182 22.85 -10.38 -18.78
N VAL A 183 23.16 -9.68 -19.88
CA VAL A 183 22.17 -8.97 -20.68
C VAL A 183 21.64 -9.98 -21.71
N THR A 184 20.37 -10.36 -21.61
CA THR A 184 19.63 -11.09 -22.65
C THR A 184 18.74 -10.15 -23.43
#